data_AF-A0A9P5TVE8-F1
#
_entry.id   AF-A0A9P5TVE8-F1
#
_cell.length_a   1.000
_cell.length_b   1.000
_cell.length_c   1.000
_cell.angle_alpha   90.00
_cell.angle_beta   90.00
_cell.angle_gamma   90.00
#
_symmetry.space_group_name_H-M   'P 1'
#
loop_
_entity.id
_entity.type
_entity.pdbx_description
1 polymer ?
#
loop_
_entity_poly.entity_id
_entity_poly.type
_entity_poly.pdbx_seq_one_letter_code
_entity_poly.pdbx_strand_id
1 'polypeptide(L)'
;MLSVAFTFRRGFSVSYNRLGLKLPAQKCSHHTQTGLGGLPTHYTLPSGAKIPSVALGVWQASKGQVGAAVKTALDAGYRHIDGAWIYRNEEEVGRALKESGVKREEVWLTSKLWNTFHAPEDIEPALDDSLKKLGTEYLDLYIVHWPLAIPKNGSPANYDKELTANPYPTWQKLEEMVEKGKVRNIGVSNFNIRRIQNLTANPLKIQPAVNQVEINFWFPQVEMLEFSKKSGILLEAYSPLGSTQRVGDSLNVPEIKAAAQELGMTPAQVLISWHVQRGTIVLPKSVTPSRVVENIHLKQLPNATFEKIEAAARAHTPERGLNPSKGWGLDFDIFE
;
A
#
# COMPACT_ATOMS: atom_id res chain seq x y z
N MET A 1 -18.76 42.28 -65.94
CA MET A 1 -18.94 43.67 -65.44
C MET A 1 -19.87 43.55 -64.24
N LEU A 2 -19.55 43.85 -62.98
CA LEU A 2 -18.52 44.64 -62.34
C LEU A 2 -17.96 43.84 -61.13
N SER A 3 -16.68 44.06 -60.85
CA SER A 3 -15.99 43.74 -59.60
C SER A 3 -16.25 44.85 -58.59
N VAL A 4 -16.51 44.51 -57.32
CA VAL A 4 -16.05 45.30 -56.16
C VAL A 4 -15.72 44.34 -55.02
N ALA A 5 -14.46 44.37 -54.59
CA ALA A 5 -13.96 43.75 -53.36
C ALA A 5 -13.87 44.80 -52.25
N PHE A 6 -14.09 44.42 -50.99
CA PHE A 6 -13.39 44.98 -49.82
C PHE A 6 -13.52 44.03 -48.58
N THR A 7 -12.45 43.26 -48.37
CA THR A 7 -11.72 42.90 -47.14
C THR A 7 -12.30 42.81 -45.71
N PHE A 8 -11.82 41.73 -45.05
CA PHE A 8 -11.32 41.58 -43.66
C PHE A 8 -12.30 41.34 -42.47
N ARG A 9 -12.34 40.12 -41.91
CA ARG A 9 -11.52 39.63 -40.75
C ARG A 9 -12.13 38.39 -40.05
N ARG A 10 -11.22 37.47 -39.64
CA ARG A 10 -11.30 36.43 -38.57
C ARG A 10 -12.28 35.27 -38.84
N GLY A 11 -11.91 33.99 -38.96
CA GLY A 11 -10.73 33.26 -38.49
C GLY A 11 -11.01 32.58 -37.16
N PHE A 12 -11.35 31.28 -37.16
CA PHE A 12 -11.08 30.33 -36.06
C PHE A 12 -11.01 28.91 -36.62
N SER A 13 -9.80 28.36 -36.72
CA SER A 13 -9.54 26.93 -36.80
C SER A 13 -9.41 26.40 -35.36
N VAL A 14 -10.10 25.30 -35.04
CA VAL A 14 -9.96 24.63 -33.74
C VAL A 14 -8.70 23.76 -33.79
N SER A 15 -7.64 24.21 -33.14
CA SER A 15 -6.43 23.42 -32.87
C SER A 15 -6.55 22.75 -31.50
N TYR A 16 -6.45 21.42 -31.46
CA TYR A 16 -6.28 20.66 -30.22
C TYR A 16 -4.91 20.97 -29.60
N ASN A 17 -4.90 21.78 -28.54
CA ASN A 17 -3.71 21.94 -27.71
C ASN A 17 -3.63 20.78 -26.71
N ARG A 18 -2.67 19.87 -26.94
CA ARG A 18 -2.11 19.00 -25.91
C ARG A 18 -1.45 19.89 -24.85
N LEU A 19 -2.13 20.11 -23.74
CA LEU A 19 -1.50 20.59 -22.52
C LEU A 19 -0.63 19.46 -21.94
N GLY A 20 0.65 19.49 -22.31
CA GLY A 20 1.69 18.71 -21.64
C GLY A 20 1.90 19.26 -20.22
N LEU A 21 1.25 18.63 -19.24
CA LEU A 21 1.59 18.80 -17.84
C LEU A 21 3.00 18.25 -17.60
N LYS A 22 3.98 19.15 -17.51
CA LYS A 22 5.28 18.86 -16.92
C LYS A 22 5.10 18.76 -15.41
N LEU A 23 5.13 17.55 -14.88
CA LEU A 23 5.34 17.32 -13.45
C LEU A 23 6.68 17.97 -13.04
N PRO A 24 6.76 18.69 -11.91
CA PRO A 24 8.02 19.22 -11.44
C PRO A 24 8.95 18.04 -11.09
N ALA A 25 10.07 17.95 -11.81
CA ALA A 25 11.12 17.00 -11.48
C ALA A 25 11.81 17.45 -10.19
N GLN A 26 11.28 17.02 -9.04
CA GLN A 26 12.11 16.90 -7.85
C GLN A 26 13.14 15.81 -8.15
N LYS A 27 14.42 16.18 -8.14
CA LYS A 27 15.53 15.23 -8.16
C LYS A 27 15.52 14.47 -6.83
N CYS A 28 14.65 13.47 -6.70
CA CYS A 28 14.82 12.42 -5.71
C CYS A 28 15.93 11.51 -6.23
N SER A 29 17.14 11.69 -5.71
CA SER A 29 18.18 10.67 -5.83
C SER A 29 17.73 9.47 -4.99
N HIS A 30 16.99 8.54 -5.60
CA HIS A 30 16.88 7.18 -5.10
C HIS A 30 18.24 6.51 -5.26
N HIS A 31 19.19 6.85 -4.40
CA HIS A 31 20.33 5.99 -4.14
C HIS A 31 19.80 4.79 -3.37
N THR A 32 19.30 3.79 -4.10
CA THR A 32 19.51 2.41 -3.67
C THR A 32 21.02 2.23 -3.66
N GLN A 33 21.62 2.22 -2.46
CA GLN A 33 22.98 1.73 -2.31
C GLN A 33 22.98 0.26 -2.75
N THR A 34 23.20 0.03 -4.03
CA THR A 34 23.51 -1.28 -4.61
C THR A 34 25.01 -1.52 -4.42
N GLY A 35 25.44 -1.48 -3.16
CA GLY A 35 26.81 -1.79 -2.76
C GLY A 35 26.77 -3.08 -1.95
N LEU A 36 27.15 -4.21 -2.56
CA LEU A 36 27.65 -5.44 -1.92
C LEU A 36 26.97 -5.94 -0.60
N GLY A 37 25.72 -5.58 -0.33
CA GLY A 37 25.03 -5.82 0.94
C GLY A 37 23.61 -6.30 0.71
N GLY A 38 23.12 -7.14 1.63
CA GLY A 38 21.85 -7.87 1.53
C GLY A 38 20.59 -7.01 1.37
N LEU A 39 19.43 -7.65 1.49
CA LEU A 39 18.13 -7.01 1.31
C LEU A 39 17.96 -5.75 2.18
N PRO A 40 17.31 -4.68 1.66
CA PRO A 40 17.02 -3.51 2.46
C PRO A 40 16.15 -3.90 3.66
N THR A 41 16.60 -3.53 4.86
CA THR A 41 15.78 -3.68 6.07
C THR A 41 14.72 -2.57 6.18
N HIS A 42 14.92 -1.46 5.47
CA HIS A 42 14.03 -0.30 5.44
C HIS A 42 14.03 0.38 4.07
N TYR A 43 12.95 1.08 3.76
CA TYR A 43 12.85 2.04 2.66
C TYR A 43 12.74 3.46 3.19
N THR A 44 13.08 4.45 2.36
CA THR A 44 13.00 5.87 2.74
C THR A 44 11.78 6.49 2.09
N LEU A 45 10.87 7.02 2.90
CA LEU A 45 9.70 7.76 2.42
C LEU A 45 10.08 9.18 1.98
N PRO A 46 9.22 9.89 1.23
CA PRO A 46 9.46 11.29 0.85
C PRO A 46 9.72 12.23 2.04
N SER A 47 9.17 11.91 3.21
CA SER A 47 9.40 12.63 4.47
C SER A 47 10.80 12.42 5.08
N GLY A 48 11.59 11.50 4.53
CA GLY A 48 12.86 11.03 5.11
C GLY A 48 12.71 9.91 6.13
N ALA A 49 11.49 9.59 6.55
CA ALA A 49 11.22 8.50 7.49
C ALA A 49 11.65 7.14 6.91
N LYS A 50 12.12 6.25 7.80
CA LYS A 50 12.58 4.90 7.44
C LYS A 50 11.50 3.88 7.81
N ILE A 51 10.78 3.39 6.82
CA ILE A 51 9.75 2.37 7.00
C ILE A 51 10.37 0.97 6.86
N PRO A 52 10.17 0.04 7.81
CA PRO A 52 10.73 -1.30 7.70
C PRO A 52 10.16 -2.06 6.50
N SER A 53 11.01 -2.83 5.83
CA SER A 53 10.67 -3.53 4.58
C SER A 53 9.72 -4.72 4.76
N VAL A 54 9.53 -5.19 5.99
CA VAL A 54 8.62 -6.29 6.34
C VAL A 54 7.75 -5.85 7.51
N ALA A 55 6.43 -6.01 7.36
CA ALA A 55 5.47 -5.79 8.44
C ALA A 55 4.73 -7.07 8.80
N LEU A 56 4.34 -7.22 10.06
CA LEU A 56 3.31 -8.18 10.42
C LEU A 56 1.94 -7.63 10.02
N GLY A 57 1.29 -8.25 9.03
CA GLY A 57 -0.11 -7.97 8.74
C GLY A 57 -1.03 -8.64 9.76
N VAL A 58 -2.02 -7.91 10.29
CA VAL A 58 -2.96 -8.44 11.30
C VAL A 58 -4.40 -8.65 10.82
N TRP A 59 -4.65 -8.57 9.51
CA TRP A 59 -5.96 -8.84 8.92
C TRP A 59 -6.40 -10.31 9.13
N GLN A 60 -7.69 -10.52 9.44
CA GLN A 60 -8.27 -11.85 9.71
C GLN A 60 -7.54 -12.65 10.82
N ALA A 61 -6.89 -11.98 11.77
CA ALA A 61 -6.53 -12.63 13.03
C ALA A 61 -7.79 -12.73 13.89
N SER A 62 -8.17 -13.95 14.31
CA SER A 62 -9.31 -14.13 15.20
C SER A 62 -9.03 -13.47 16.56
N LYS A 63 -10.11 -13.10 17.26
CA LYS A 63 -10.03 -12.55 18.62
C LYS A 63 -9.14 -13.45 19.51
N GLY A 64 -8.21 -12.84 20.24
CA GLY A 64 -7.27 -13.53 21.12
C GLY A 64 -6.01 -14.08 20.43
N GLN A 65 -5.93 -14.09 19.09
CA GLN A 65 -4.74 -14.55 18.37
C GLN A 65 -3.78 -13.41 18.03
N VAL A 66 -4.29 -12.20 17.78
CA VAL A 66 -3.46 -11.10 17.27
C VAL A 66 -2.41 -10.66 18.28
N GLY A 67 -2.73 -10.59 19.58
CA GLY A 67 -1.79 -10.13 20.59
C GLY A 67 -0.56 -11.05 20.69
N ALA A 68 -0.79 -12.36 20.68
CA ALA A 68 0.29 -13.36 20.65
C ALA A 68 1.14 -13.27 19.37
N ALA A 69 0.51 -13.03 18.22
CA ALA A 69 1.22 -12.85 16.96
C ALA A 69 2.09 -11.59 16.95
N VAL A 70 1.56 -10.46 17.44
CA VAL A 70 2.29 -9.19 17.59
C VAL A 70 3.47 -9.36 18.53
N LYS A 71 3.27 -9.95 19.71
CA LYS A 71 4.37 -10.21 20.65
C LYS A 71 5.46 -11.08 20.03
N THR A 72 5.06 -12.19 19.40
CA THR A 72 6.01 -13.08 18.70
C THR A 72 6.78 -12.33 17.61
N ALA A 73 6.12 -11.46 16.86
CA ALA A 73 6.77 -10.67 15.82
C ALA A 73 7.79 -9.69 16.42
N LEU A 74 7.44 -8.96 17.46
CA LEU A 74 8.35 -8.02 18.12
C LEU A 74 9.58 -8.73 18.71
N ASP A 75 9.37 -9.90 19.35
CA ASP A 75 10.42 -10.77 19.87
C ASP A 75 11.33 -11.30 18.75
N ALA A 76 10.77 -11.61 17.58
CA ALA A 76 11.50 -12.04 16.39
C ALA A 76 12.22 -10.90 15.64
N GLY A 77 12.05 -9.65 16.06
CA GLY A 77 12.72 -8.49 15.49
C GLY A 77 11.88 -7.66 14.51
N TYR A 78 10.58 -7.94 14.35
CA TYR A 78 9.71 -7.04 13.59
C TYR A 78 9.65 -5.68 14.28
N ARG A 79 9.64 -4.63 13.47
CA ARG A 79 9.43 -3.24 13.91
C ARG A 79 8.40 -2.53 13.06
N HIS A 80 7.54 -3.28 12.35
CA HIS A 80 6.43 -2.75 11.58
C HIS A 80 5.20 -3.65 11.77
N ILE A 81 4.10 -3.06 12.23
CA ILE A 81 2.80 -3.71 12.37
C ILE A 81 1.78 -3.01 11.45
N ASP A 82 1.16 -3.76 10.55
CA ASP A 82 0.12 -3.28 9.64
C ASP A 82 -1.27 -3.68 10.16
N GLY A 83 -1.98 -2.69 10.70
CA GLY A 83 -3.35 -2.79 11.21
C GLY A 83 -4.35 -2.03 10.34
N ALA A 84 -5.61 -2.02 10.78
CA ALA A 84 -6.65 -1.16 10.23
C ALA A 84 -7.83 -1.09 11.19
N TRP A 85 -8.54 0.04 11.19
CA TRP A 85 -9.76 0.22 11.99
C TRP A 85 -10.78 -0.92 11.77
N ILE A 86 -11.01 -1.29 10.50
CA ILE A 86 -12.01 -2.31 10.15
C ILE A 86 -11.62 -3.74 10.54
N TYR A 87 -10.36 -3.99 10.91
CA TYR A 87 -9.94 -5.33 11.34
C TYR A 87 -10.45 -5.67 12.74
N ARG A 88 -10.98 -4.67 13.47
CA ARG A 88 -11.63 -4.83 14.78
C ARG A 88 -10.74 -5.49 15.83
N ASN A 89 -9.43 -5.30 15.73
CA ASN A 89 -8.43 -5.93 16.59
C ASN A 89 -7.35 -4.96 17.08
N GLU A 90 -7.49 -3.66 16.82
CA GLU A 90 -6.55 -2.61 17.23
C GLU A 90 -6.32 -2.55 18.75
N GLU A 91 -7.33 -2.84 19.57
CA GLU A 91 -7.18 -2.86 21.03
C GLU A 91 -6.24 -3.98 21.51
N GLU A 92 -6.33 -5.16 20.89
CA GLU A 92 -5.43 -6.27 21.20
C GLU A 92 -4.00 -5.99 20.70
N VAL A 93 -3.84 -5.32 19.56
CA VAL A 93 -2.54 -4.86 19.07
C VAL A 93 -1.93 -3.85 20.04
N GLY A 94 -2.69 -2.83 20.46
CA GLY A 94 -2.22 -1.82 21.41
C GLY A 94 -1.78 -2.40 22.75
N ARG A 95 -2.56 -3.35 23.28
CA ARG A 95 -2.20 -4.09 24.49
C ARG A 95 -0.89 -4.87 24.31
N ALA A 96 -0.74 -5.60 23.20
CA ALA A 96 0.47 -6.38 22.92
C ALA A 96 1.71 -5.48 22.72
N LEU A 97 1.57 -4.32 22.08
CA LEU A 97 2.64 -3.33 21.98
C LEU A 97 3.10 -2.88 23.38
N LYS A 98 2.16 -2.51 24.26
CA LYS A 98 2.47 -2.10 25.63
C LYS A 98 3.13 -3.23 26.44
N GLU A 99 2.60 -4.45 26.36
CA GLU A 99 3.10 -5.62 27.07
C GLU A 99 4.46 -6.10 26.56
N SER A 100 4.83 -5.80 25.31
CA SER A 100 6.13 -6.17 24.73
C SER A 100 7.30 -5.44 25.39
N GLY A 101 7.07 -4.27 25.99
CA GLY A 101 8.12 -3.41 26.52
C GLY A 101 8.99 -2.71 25.47
N VAL A 102 8.76 -2.95 24.17
CA VAL A 102 9.43 -2.23 23.08
C VAL A 102 8.95 -0.77 23.09
N LYS A 103 9.88 0.18 22.98
CA LYS A 103 9.54 1.60 22.95
C LYS A 103 8.65 1.92 21.74
N ARG A 104 7.67 2.80 21.93
CA ARG A 104 6.69 3.12 20.88
C ARG A 104 7.37 3.65 19.62
N GLU A 105 8.39 4.50 19.76
CA GLU A 105 9.15 5.09 18.66
C GLU A 105 10.04 4.10 17.90
N GLU A 106 10.23 2.88 18.41
CA GLU A 106 10.94 1.82 17.69
C GLU A 106 10.01 1.00 16.78
N VAL A 107 8.69 1.12 16.93
CA VAL A 107 7.70 0.36 16.16
C VAL A 107 7.00 1.26 15.16
N TRP A 108 7.12 0.96 13.87
CA TRP A 108 6.28 1.53 12.83
C TRP A 108 4.87 0.96 12.92
N LEU A 109 3.89 1.82 13.20
CA LEU A 109 2.48 1.43 13.31
C LEU A 109 1.64 2.05 12.21
N THR A 110 1.06 1.17 11.39
CA THR A 110 0.17 1.54 10.28
C THR A 110 -1.28 1.22 10.64
N SER A 111 -2.20 2.16 10.42
CA SER A 111 -3.65 1.91 10.41
C SER A 111 -4.30 2.54 9.18
N LYS A 112 -5.60 2.30 8.99
CA LYS A 112 -6.32 2.63 7.76
C LYS A 112 -7.67 3.28 8.04
N LEU A 113 -7.94 4.37 7.33
CA LEU A 113 -9.23 5.06 7.29
C LEU A 113 -10.24 4.17 6.55
N TRP A 114 -11.27 3.71 7.26
CA TRP A 114 -12.32 2.89 6.66
C TRP A 114 -13.29 3.72 5.82
N ASN A 115 -13.91 3.06 4.85
CA ASN A 115 -14.75 3.64 3.80
C ASN A 115 -15.88 4.53 4.33
N THR A 116 -16.40 4.27 5.55
CA THR A 116 -17.48 5.04 6.18
C THR A 116 -17.04 6.39 6.77
N PHE A 117 -15.76 6.76 6.66
CA PHE A 117 -15.18 7.94 7.30
C PHE A 117 -14.44 8.85 6.33
N HIS A 118 -14.76 8.80 5.03
CA HIS A 118 -14.09 9.63 4.03
C HIS A 118 -14.46 11.12 4.12
N ALA A 119 -15.64 11.44 4.66
CA ALA A 119 -16.08 12.82 4.85
C ALA A 119 -15.11 13.54 5.81
N PRO A 120 -14.64 14.77 5.50
CA PRO A 120 -13.61 15.45 6.29
C PRO A 120 -13.92 15.55 7.80
N GLU A 121 -15.18 15.71 8.17
CA GLU A 121 -15.65 15.78 9.55
C GLU A 121 -15.53 14.44 10.31
N ASP A 122 -15.48 13.31 9.61
CA ASP A 122 -15.43 11.97 10.20
C ASP A 122 -14.00 11.43 10.39
N ILE A 123 -13.02 11.97 9.67
CA ILE A 123 -11.64 11.44 9.66
C ILE A 123 -10.95 11.56 11.01
N GLU A 124 -11.00 12.74 11.61
CA GLU A 124 -10.31 12.98 12.89
C GLU A 124 -10.92 12.17 14.03
N PRO A 125 -12.26 12.09 14.19
CA PRO A 125 -12.88 11.16 15.15
C PRO A 125 -12.52 9.69 14.91
N ALA A 126 -12.46 9.24 13.65
CA ALA A 126 -12.09 7.87 13.33
C ALA A 126 -10.62 7.55 13.67
N LEU A 127 -9.72 8.49 13.39
CA LEU A 127 -8.32 8.40 13.77
C LEU A 127 -8.15 8.40 15.29
N ASP A 128 -8.85 9.27 16.02
CA ASP A 128 -8.80 9.34 17.48
C ASP A 128 -9.27 8.03 18.14
N ASP A 129 -10.28 7.38 17.58
CA ASP A 129 -10.72 6.06 18.01
C ASP A 129 -9.65 4.98 17.79
N SER A 130 -8.97 4.97 16.63
CA SER A 130 -7.83 4.06 16.39
C SER A 130 -6.66 4.34 17.36
N LEU A 131 -6.28 5.62 17.55
CA LEU A 131 -5.22 6.02 18.48
C LEU A 131 -5.52 5.58 19.92
N LYS A 132 -6.77 5.77 20.36
CA LYS A 132 -7.25 5.31 21.67
C LYS A 132 -7.15 3.79 21.82
N LYS A 133 -7.63 3.03 20.83
CA LYS A 133 -7.57 1.56 20.85
C LYS A 133 -6.13 1.04 20.85
N LEU A 134 -5.28 1.63 20.03
CA LEU A 134 -3.86 1.27 19.94
C LEU A 134 -3.06 1.76 21.17
N GLY A 135 -3.62 2.67 21.97
CA GLY A 135 -2.99 3.22 23.17
C GLY A 135 -1.77 4.09 22.85
N THR A 136 -1.84 4.89 21.79
CA THR A 136 -0.73 5.75 21.33
C THR A 136 -1.24 7.13 20.89
N GLU A 137 -0.37 8.13 20.88
CA GLU A 137 -0.71 9.51 20.49
C GLU A 137 -0.53 9.78 18.99
N TYR A 138 0.16 8.90 18.27
CA TYR A 138 0.39 9.05 16.84
C TYR A 138 0.46 7.71 16.10
N LEU A 139 0.16 7.75 14.80
CA LEU A 139 0.48 6.68 13.84
C LEU A 139 1.70 7.07 12.99
N ASP A 140 2.53 6.09 12.66
CA ASP A 140 3.65 6.30 11.73
C ASP A 140 3.14 6.45 10.31
N LEU A 141 2.08 5.71 9.97
CA LEU A 141 1.41 5.75 8.68
C LEU A 141 -0.11 5.61 8.85
N TYR A 142 -0.88 6.50 8.21
CA TYR A 142 -2.33 6.38 8.11
C TYR A 142 -2.75 6.45 6.64
N ILE A 143 -3.46 5.42 6.16
CA ILE A 143 -3.79 5.31 4.74
C ILE A 143 -5.29 5.25 4.47
N VAL A 144 -5.73 5.79 3.34
CA VAL A 144 -7.08 5.56 2.81
C VAL A 144 -7.21 4.07 2.44
N HIS A 145 -8.09 3.31 3.08
CA HIS A 145 -8.15 1.85 2.93
C HIS A 145 -8.64 1.42 1.53
N TRP A 146 -9.67 2.08 1.01
CA TRP A 146 -10.18 1.85 -0.34
C TRP A 146 -10.56 3.19 -0.98
N PRO A 147 -10.48 3.31 -2.31
CA PRO A 147 -10.97 4.49 -3.03
C PRO A 147 -12.50 4.47 -3.17
N LEU A 148 -13.21 4.33 -2.05
CA LEU A 148 -14.66 4.24 -1.99
C LEU A 148 -15.18 4.94 -0.72
N ALA A 149 -15.86 6.07 -0.90
CA ALA A 149 -16.49 6.81 0.18
C ALA A 149 -17.91 6.27 0.42
N ILE A 150 -18.21 5.83 1.63
CA ILE A 150 -19.53 5.37 2.04
C ILE A 150 -20.06 6.35 3.10
N PRO A 151 -21.33 6.78 3.05
CA PRO A 151 -21.92 7.54 4.14
C PRO A 151 -21.80 6.78 5.47
N LYS A 152 -21.62 7.48 6.59
CA LYS A 152 -21.33 6.87 7.92
C LYS A 152 -22.24 5.70 8.33
N ASN A 153 -23.52 5.78 7.97
CA ASN A 153 -24.54 4.76 8.22
C ASN A 153 -25.07 4.10 6.92
N GLY A 154 -24.32 4.23 5.83
CA GLY A 154 -24.66 3.73 4.51
C GLY A 154 -24.14 2.33 4.25
N SER A 155 -24.36 1.86 3.03
CA SER A 155 -23.81 0.62 2.50
C SER A 155 -22.95 0.92 1.26
N PRO A 156 -22.04 0.01 0.87
CA PRO A 156 -21.26 0.21 -0.35
C PRO A 156 -22.11 0.44 -1.61
N ALA A 157 -23.31 -0.14 -1.68
CA ALA A 157 -24.23 0.07 -2.81
C ALA A 157 -24.75 1.53 -2.92
N ASN A 158 -24.75 2.27 -1.80
CA ASN A 158 -25.16 3.68 -1.72
C ASN A 158 -23.95 4.57 -1.38
N TYR A 159 -22.82 4.33 -2.04
CA TYR A 159 -21.60 5.09 -1.86
C TYR A 159 -21.79 6.57 -2.28
N ASP A 160 -20.97 7.44 -1.71
CA ASP A 160 -20.87 8.85 -2.12
C ASP A 160 -20.12 8.92 -3.45
N LYS A 161 -20.85 9.20 -4.54
CA LYS A 161 -20.31 9.26 -5.90
C LYS A 161 -19.31 10.39 -6.07
N GLU A 162 -19.57 11.55 -5.48
CA GLU A 162 -18.73 12.73 -5.64
C GLU A 162 -17.39 12.54 -4.92
N LEU A 163 -17.43 12.14 -3.65
CA LEU A 163 -16.22 11.93 -2.85
C LEU A 163 -15.42 10.69 -3.28
N THR A 164 -16.09 9.68 -3.87
CA THR A 164 -15.43 8.52 -4.49
C THR A 164 -14.71 8.88 -5.79
N ALA A 165 -15.28 9.80 -6.59
CA ALA A 165 -14.66 10.29 -7.82
C ALA A 165 -13.55 11.31 -7.53
N ASN A 166 -13.72 12.13 -6.50
CA ASN A 166 -12.76 13.14 -6.07
C ASN A 166 -12.37 12.95 -4.60
N PRO A 167 -11.30 12.17 -4.31
CA PRO A 167 -10.85 11.93 -2.93
C PRO A 167 -10.04 13.11 -2.35
N TYR A 168 -9.92 14.25 -3.05
CA TYR A 168 -9.11 15.37 -2.59
C TYR A 168 -9.55 15.96 -1.24
N PRO A 169 -10.87 16.15 -0.94
CA PRO A 169 -11.29 16.63 0.38
C PRO A 169 -10.88 15.70 1.52
N THR A 170 -10.97 14.38 1.31
CA THR A 170 -10.47 13.37 2.25
C THR A 170 -8.96 13.53 2.46
N TRP A 171 -8.21 13.71 1.37
CA TRP A 171 -6.76 13.87 1.42
C TRP A 171 -6.33 15.15 2.16
N GLN A 172 -6.96 16.29 1.88
CA GLN A 172 -6.67 17.56 2.57
C GLN A 172 -6.83 17.43 4.09
N LYS A 173 -7.85 16.70 4.52
CA LYS A 173 -8.07 16.45 5.95
C LYS A 173 -7.03 15.50 6.54
N LEU A 174 -6.54 14.51 5.79
CA LEU A 174 -5.38 13.71 6.20
C LEU A 174 -4.10 14.54 6.32
N GLU A 175 -3.88 15.50 5.44
CA GLU A 175 -2.76 16.46 5.55
C GLU A 175 -2.85 17.27 6.85
N GLU A 176 -4.05 17.73 7.23
CA GLU A 176 -4.29 18.39 8.50
C GLU A 176 -3.94 17.48 9.70
N MET A 177 -4.17 16.16 9.62
CA MET A 177 -3.80 15.23 10.69
C MET A 177 -2.28 15.08 10.84
N VAL A 178 -1.52 15.27 9.75
CA VAL A 178 -0.05 15.37 9.81
C VAL A 178 0.37 16.69 10.46
N GLU A 179 -0.23 17.82 10.07
CA GLU A 179 0.02 19.13 10.68
C GLU A 179 -0.26 19.13 12.20
N LYS A 180 -1.29 18.40 12.64
CA LYS A 180 -1.62 18.20 14.07
C LYS A 180 -0.70 17.21 14.79
N GLY A 181 0.19 16.51 14.09
CA GLY A 181 1.10 15.53 14.67
C GLY A 181 0.47 14.18 15.05
N LYS A 182 -0.82 13.95 14.73
CA LYS A 182 -1.53 12.69 14.99
C LYS A 182 -1.06 11.55 14.06
N VAL A 183 -0.50 11.91 12.91
CA VAL A 183 0.06 10.97 11.93
C VAL A 183 1.40 11.52 11.44
N ARG A 184 2.40 10.66 11.21
CA ARG A 184 3.70 11.07 10.65
C ARG A 184 3.71 11.04 9.12
N ASN A 185 3.07 10.06 8.51
CA ASN A 185 3.01 9.88 7.06
C ASN A 185 1.60 9.46 6.63
N ILE A 186 1.20 9.88 5.44
CA ILE A 186 -0.10 9.52 4.87
C ILE A 186 0.06 8.84 3.52
N GLY A 187 -0.86 7.94 3.19
CA GLY A 187 -0.82 7.15 1.97
C GLY A 187 -2.20 6.65 1.55
N VAL A 188 -2.21 5.78 0.56
CA VAL A 188 -3.44 5.19 0.02
C VAL A 188 -3.32 3.67 -0.06
N SER A 189 -4.45 2.99 -0.25
CA SER A 189 -4.50 1.56 -0.50
C SER A 189 -5.55 1.26 -1.56
N ASN A 190 -5.25 0.28 -2.42
CA ASN A 190 -6.11 -0.14 -3.53
C ASN A 190 -6.37 0.93 -4.60
N PHE A 191 -5.52 1.96 -4.70
CA PHE A 191 -5.61 2.93 -5.79
C PHE A 191 -4.91 2.35 -7.03
N ASN A 192 -5.62 2.31 -8.17
CA ASN A 192 -5.00 2.08 -9.47
C ASN A 192 -4.27 3.34 -9.96
N ILE A 193 -3.48 3.22 -11.03
CA ILE A 193 -2.66 4.34 -11.55
C ILE A 193 -3.53 5.57 -11.86
N ARG A 194 -4.70 5.38 -12.48
CA ARG A 194 -5.64 6.45 -12.81
C ARG A 194 -6.11 7.21 -11.57
N ARG A 195 -6.47 6.49 -10.50
CA ARG A 195 -6.91 7.10 -9.23
C ARG A 195 -5.79 7.83 -8.52
N ILE A 196 -4.56 7.32 -8.55
CA ILE A 196 -3.39 8.05 -8.02
C ILE A 196 -3.20 9.35 -8.80
N GLN A 197 -3.19 9.28 -10.14
CA GLN A 197 -3.03 10.46 -10.99
C GLN A 197 -4.15 11.48 -10.78
N ASN A 198 -5.40 11.03 -10.60
CA ASN A 198 -6.52 11.90 -10.27
C ASN A 198 -6.31 12.62 -8.93
N LEU A 199 -5.85 11.91 -7.89
CA LEU A 199 -5.53 12.53 -6.60
C LEU A 199 -4.38 13.53 -6.73
N THR A 200 -3.26 13.13 -7.34
CA THR A 200 -2.04 13.95 -7.43
C THR A 200 -2.11 15.09 -8.44
N ALA A 201 -3.15 15.16 -9.26
CA ALA A 201 -3.46 16.33 -10.09
C ALA A 201 -3.96 17.54 -9.27
N ASN A 202 -4.36 17.31 -8.01
CA ASN A 202 -4.75 18.38 -7.09
C ASN A 202 -3.54 19.02 -6.41
N PRO A 203 -3.66 20.24 -5.83
CA PRO A 203 -2.56 20.89 -5.14
C PRO A 203 -2.35 20.26 -3.74
N LEU A 204 -1.72 19.09 -3.71
CA LEU A 204 -1.39 18.39 -2.47
C LEU A 204 -0.22 19.09 -1.76
N LYS A 205 -0.35 19.31 -0.45
CA LYS A 205 0.76 19.74 0.41
C LYS A 205 1.72 18.58 0.70
N ILE A 206 1.18 17.37 0.84
CA ILE A 206 1.91 16.14 1.16
C ILE A 206 1.53 15.09 0.11
N GLN A 207 2.53 14.58 -0.62
CA GLN A 207 2.33 13.49 -1.57
C GLN A 207 2.06 12.17 -0.85
N PRO A 208 1.25 11.25 -1.41
CA PRO A 208 1.08 9.92 -0.83
C PRO A 208 2.42 9.21 -0.70
N ALA A 209 2.79 8.85 0.54
CA ALA A 209 4.07 8.20 0.79
C ALA A 209 4.08 6.75 0.30
N VAL A 210 2.92 6.08 0.38
CA VAL A 210 2.74 4.69 -0.05
C VAL A 210 1.44 4.49 -0.82
N ASN A 211 1.39 3.42 -1.61
CA ASN A 211 0.18 2.77 -2.08
C ASN A 211 0.22 1.27 -1.69
N GLN A 212 -0.61 0.87 -0.73
CA GLN A 212 -0.71 -0.52 -0.29
C GLN A 212 -1.68 -1.30 -1.20
N VAL A 213 -1.19 -2.28 -1.96
CA VAL A 213 -1.96 -2.99 -3.01
C VAL A 213 -1.68 -4.48 -3.01
N GLU A 214 -2.58 -5.26 -3.61
CA GLU A 214 -2.36 -6.69 -3.83
C GLU A 214 -1.16 -6.85 -4.77
N ILE A 215 -0.11 -7.53 -4.30
CA ILE A 215 1.02 -7.92 -5.12
C ILE A 215 1.45 -9.30 -4.65
N ASN A 216 1.42 -10.27 -5.54
CA ASN A 216 1.86 -11.64 -5.28
C ASN A 216 2.35 -12.30 -6.58
N PHE A 217 2.73 -13.57 -6.51
CA PHE A 217 3.20 -14.30 -7.69
C PHE A 217 2.15 -14.27 -8.83
N TRP A 218 0.88 -14.53 -8.51
CA TRP A 218 -0.23 -14.57 -9.47
C TRP A 218 -0.69 -13.19 -9.95
N PHE A 219 -0.38 -12.15 -9.17
CA PHE A 219 -0.68 -10.76 -9.50
C PHE A 219 0.55 -9.87 -9.31
N PRO A 220 1.52 -9.93 -10.25
CA PRO A 220 2.82 -9.30 -10.07
C PRO A 220 2.79 -7.78 -10.20
N GLN A 221 1.76 -7.18 -10.81
CA GLN A 221 1.57 -5.72 -10.90
C GLN A 221 2.76 -4.96 -11.50
N VAL A 222 3.30 -5.46 -12.63
CA VAL A 222 4.49 -4.88 -13.30
C VAL A 222 4.32 -3.39 -13.61
N GLU A 223 3.18 -2.99 -14.19
CA GLU A 223 2.92 -1.59 -14.54
C GLU A 223 2.85 -0.68 -13.30
N MET A 224 2.23 -1.15 -12.20
CA MET A 224 2.15 -0.39 -10.95
C MET A 224 3.53 -0.22 -10.30
N LEU A 225 4.39 -1.24 -10.37
CA LEU A 225 5.77 -1.16 -9.89
C LEU A 225 6.60 -0.14 -10.67
N GLU A 226 6.46 -0.13 -11.99
CA GLU A 226 7.11 0.88 -12.83
C GLU A 226 6.60 2.29 -12.54
N PHE A 227 5.28 2.44 -12.38
CA PHE A 227 4.66 3.70 -12.02
C PHE A 227 5.14 4.19 -10.64
N SER A 228 5.17 3.32 -9.64
CA SER A 228 5.68 3.59 -8.28
C SER A 228 7.10 4.14 -8.29
N LYS A 229 8.01 3.49 -9.03
CA LYS A 229 9.41 3.94 -9.18
C LYS A 229 9.52 5.32 -9.81
N LYS A 230 8.64 5.65 -10.76
CA LYS A 230 8.63 6.97 -11.45
C LYS A 230 7.98 8.07 -10.61
N SER A 231 6.99 7.74 -9.78
CA SER A 231 6.23 8.71 -8.99
C SER A 231 6.81 8.95 -7.60
N GLY A 232 7.70 8.08 -7.11
CA GLY A 232 8.25 8.16 -5.75
C GLY A 232 7.28 7.67 -4.67
N ILE A 233 6.15 7.06 -5.06
CA ILE A 233 5.16 6.47 -4.15
C ILE A 233 5.55 5.02 -3.91
N LEU A 234 5.90 4.64 -2.68
CA LEU A 234 6.35 3.28 -2.38
C LEU A 234 5.18 2.28 -2.36
N LEU A 235 5.40 1.04 -2.79
CA LEU A 235 4.36 0.01 -2.70
C LEU A 235 4.51 -0.83 -1.43
N GLU A 236 3.38 -1.10 -0.80
CA GLU A 236 3.26 -2.14 0.23
C GLU A 236 2.43 -3.30 -0.33
N ALA A 237 3.04 -4.47 -0.42
CA ALA A 237 2.44 -5.68 -0.95
C ALA A 237 1.62 -6.41 0.13
N TYR A 238 0.29 -6.27 0.07
CA TYR A 238 -0.59 -7.16 0.85
C TYR A 238 -0.83 -8.48 0.10
N SER A 239 -1.21 -9.51 0.86
CA SER A 239 -1.32 -10.89 0.38
C SER A 239 -0.08 -11.37 -0.39
N PRO A 240 1.15 -11.13 0.12
CA PRO A 240 2.38 -11.35 -0.66
C PRO A 240 2.66 -12.80 -1.01
N LEU A 241 2.11 -13.73 -0.22
CA LEU A 241 2.19 -15.18 -0.43
C LEU A 241 1.02 -15.71 -1.28
N GLY A 242 0.26 -14.83 -1.93
CA GLY A 242 -1.06 -15.13 -2.51
C GLY A 242 -2.19 -14.80 -1.54
N SER A 243 -3.37 -14.43 -2.06
CA SER A 243 -4.58 -14.28 -1.24
C SER A 243 -4.90 -15.60 -0.52
N THR A 244 -5.73 -15.57 0.52
CA THR A 244 -5.99 -16.72 1.42
C THR A 244 -6.21 -18.06 0.70
N GLN A 245 -6.82 -18.06 -0.49
CA GLN A 245 -7.09 -19.26 -1.29
C GLN A 245 -5.89 -19.77 -2.11
N ARG A 246 -4.91 -18.91 -2.43
CA ARG A 246 -3.74 -19.21 -3.29
C ARG A 246 -2.42 -19.34 -2.54
N VAL A 247 -2.42 -19.29 -1.20
CA VAL A 247 -1.18 -19.46 -0.42
C VAL A 247 -0.53 -20.80 -0.70
N GLY A 248 -1.31 -21.89 -0.69
CA GLY A 248 -0.82 -23.22 -1.01
C GLY A 248 -0.21 -23.29 -2.41
N ASP A 249 -0.89 -22.74 -3.41
CA ASP A 249 -0.44 -22.74 -4.81
C ASP A 249 0.87 -21.96 -4.96
N SER A 250 0.95 -20.78 -4.35
CA SER A 250 2.13 -19.90 -4.42
C SER A 250 3.37 -20.56 -3.81
N LEU A 251 3.20 -21.25 -2.68
CA LEU A 251 4.29 -22.00 -2.03
C LEU A 251 4.71 -23.24 -2.82
N ASN A 252 3.89 -23.70 -3.77
CA ASN A 252 4.14 -24.89 -4.58
C ASN A 252 4.59 -24.60 -6.03
N VAL A 253 4.75 -23.33 -6.41
CA VAL A 253 5.32 -22.94 -7.71
C VAL A 253 6.68 -23.61 -7.89
N PRO A 254 6.94 -24.31 -9.01
CA PRO A 254 8.17 -25.06 -9.23
C PRO A 254 9.45 -24.23 -9.06
N GLU A 255 9.46 -23.00 -9.59
CA GLU A 255 10.58 -22.06 -9.49
C GLU A 255 10.85 -21.65 -8.04
N ILE A 256 9.79 -21.44 -7.26
CA ILE A 256 9.89 -21.07 -5.84
C ILE A 256 10.42 -22.25 -5.02
N LYS A 257 9.93 -23.47 -5.26
CA LYS A 257 10.41 -24.67 -4.56
C LYS A 257 11.87 -24.98 -4.88
N ALA A 258 12.26 -24.85 -6.15
CA ALA A 258 13.64 -25.05 -6.58
C ALA A 258 14.58 -24.05 -5.91
N ALA A 259 14.21 -22.76 -5.90
CA ALA A 259 14.97 -21.71 -5.22
C ALA A 259 15.07 -21.94 -3.70
N ALA A 260 13.97 -22.36 -3.07
CA ALA A 260 13.93 -22.67 -1.64
C ALA A 260 14.92 -23.79 -1.27
N GLN A 261 14.92 -24.87 -2.07
CA GLN A 261 15.86 -25.99 -1.89
C GLN A 261 17.32 -25.57 -2.11
N GLU A 262 17.60 -24.82 -3.18
CA GLU A 262 18.96 -24.38 -3.52
C GLU A 262 19.56 -23.44 -2.45
N LEU A 263 18.73 -22.55 -1.89
CA LEU A 263 19.19 -21.49 -0.99
C LEU A 263 19.05 -21.83 0.50
N GLY A 264 18.53 -23.02 0.83
CA GLY A 264 18.21 -23.42 2.20
C GLY A 264 17.24 -22.43 2.86
N MET A 265 16.16 -22.11 2.16
CA MET A 265 15.09 -21.20 2.58
C MET A 265 13.74 -21.93 2.49
N THR A 266 12.71 -21.39 3.12
CA THR A 266 11.34 -21.84 2.85
C THR A 266 10.77 -21.17 1.60
N PRO A 267 9.77 -21.77 0.92
CA PRO A 267 9.07 -21.11 -0.19
C PRO A 267 8.49 -19.73 0.19
N ALA A 268 8.05 -19.55 1.44
CA ALA A 268 7.56 -18.27 1.93
C ALA A 268 8.67 -17.23 2.00
N GLN A 269 9.84 -17.59 2.54
CA GLN A 269 11.00 -16.70 2.58
C GLN A 269 11.48 -16.29 1.18
N VAL A 270 11.43 -17.21 0.21
CA VAL A 270 11.77 -16.91 -1.19
C VAL A 270 10.80 -15.87 -1.76
N LEU A 271 9.49 -16.06 -1.61
CA LEU A 271 8.48 -15.10 -2.09
C LEU A 271 8.61 -13.74 -1.42
N ILE A 272 8.83 -13.70 -0.10
CA ILE A 272 9.00 -12.43 0.63
C ILE A 272 10.29 -11.73 0.18
N SER A 273 11.40 -12.47 0.06
CA SER A 273 12.68 -11.92 -0.43
C SER A 273 12.57 -11.38 -1.86
N TRP A 274 11.85 -12.10 -2.72
CA TRP A 274 11.54 -11.65 -4.08
C TRP A 274 10.81 -10.30 -4.08
N HIS A 275 9.74 -10.15 -3.28
CA HIS A 275 9.04 -8.86 -3.17
C HIS A 275 9.92 -7.74 -2.63
N VAL A 276 10.73 -8.00 -1.60
CA VAL A 276 11.69 -7.00 -1.10
C VAL A 276 12.69 -6.60 -2.19
N GLN A 277 13.19 -7.54 -3.01
CA GLN A 277 14.08 -7.21 -4.13
C GLN A 277 13.43 -6.40 -5.24
N ARG A 278 12.10 -6.52 -5.41
CA ARG A 278 11.34 -5.69 -6.36
C ARG A 278 11.19 -4.25 -5.89
N GLY A 279 11.54 -3.97 -4.63
CA GLY A 279 11.47 -2.65 -4.02
C GLY A 279 10.14 -2.39 -3.32
N THR A 280 9.44 -3.43 -2.84
CA THR A 280 8.19 -3.29 -2.08
C THR A 280 8.40 -3.58 -0.60
N ILE A 281 7.62 -2.93 0.25
CA ILE A 281 7.38 -3.38 1.63
C ILE A 281 6.45 -4.59 1.57
N VAL A 282 6.66 -5.59 2.43
CA VAL A 282 5.94 -6.87 2.36
C VAL A 282 5.16 -7.09 3.65
N LEU A 283 3.89 -7.47 3.54
CA LEU A 283 2.96 -7.59 4.68
C LEU A 283 2.51 -9.05 4.88
N PRO A 284 3.41 -10.02 5.16
CA PRO A 284 2.99 -11.39 5.40
C PRO A 284 2.15 -11.47 6.69
N LYS A 285 0.95 -12.03 6.59
CA LYS A 285 0.10 -12.31 7.75
C LYS A 285 0.35 -13.71 8.27
N SER A 286 0.56 -13.85 9.57
CA SER A 286 0.52 -15.13 10.26
C SER A 286 0.13 -14.95 11.72
N VAL A 287 -0.60 -15.91 12.28
CA VAL A 287 -0.81 -16.06 13.73
C VAL A 287 -0.11 -17.29 14.29
N THR A 288 0.57 -18.06 13.43
CA THR A 288 1.36 -19.23 13.81
C THR A 288 2.78 -18.76 14.16
N PRO A 289 3.24 -18.92 15.42
CA PRO A 289 4.51 -18.36 15.87
C PRO A 289 5.72 -18.74 15.02
N SER A 290 5.85 -20.02 14.65
CA SER A 290 6.96 -20.49 13.81
C SER A 290 7.02 -19.79 12.46
N ARG A 291 5.87 -19.58 11.81
CA ARG A 291 5.77 -18.85 10.54
C ARG A 291 6.06 -17.36 10.71
N VAL A 292 5.65 -16.75 11.83
CA VAL A 292 5.96 -15.34 12.12
C VAL A 292 7.48 -15.14 12.19
N VAL A 293 8.16 -15.99 12.97
CA VAL A 293 9.63 -15.98 13.11
C VAL A 293 10.30 -16.26 11.76
N GLU A 294 9.85 -17.28 11.03
CA GLU A 294 10.42 -17.64 9.72
C GLU A 294 10.37 -16.48 8.72
N ASN A 295 9.24 -15.77 8.65
CA ASN A 295 8.95 -14.79 7.60
C ASN A 295 9.79 -13.50 7.64
N ILE A 296 10.53 -13.21 8.72
CA ILE A 296 11.44 -12.05 8.80
C ILE A 296 12.89 -12.39 8.50
N HIS A 297 13.24 -13.67 8.48
CA HIS A 297 14.60 -14.12 8.17
C HIS A 297 14.77 -14.26 6.65
N LEU A 298 15.12 -13.16 6.00
CA LEU A 298 15.21 -13.06 4.54
C LEU A 298 16.66 -13.10 4.05
N LYS A 299 16.83 -13.52 2.80
CA LYS A 299 18.13 -13.52 2.10
C LYS A 299 17.94 -12.94 0.70
N GLN A 300 18.94 -12.22 0.22
CA GLN A 300 18.94 -11.80 -1.17
C GLN A 300 19.09 -13.03 -2.08
N LEU A 301 18.11 -13.22 -2.95
CA LEU A 301 18.10 -14.18 -4.04
C LEU A 301 19.19 -13.81 -5.05
N PRO A 302 19.99 -14.77 -5.54
CA PRO A 302 20.90 -14.56 -6.66
C PRO A 302 20.16 -14.00 -7.88
N ASN A 303 20.81 -13.14 -8.66
CA ASN A 303 20.18 -12.48 -9.81
C ASN A 303 19.51 -13.49 -10.76
N ALA A 304 20.18 -14.61 -11.08
CA ALA A 304 19.61 -15.63 -11.95
C ALA A 304 18.31 -16.24 -11.39
N THR A 305 18.27 -16.51 -10.08
CA THR A 305 17.08 -17.02 -9.38
C THR A 305 15.97 -15.98 -9.36
N PHE A 306 16.30 -14.72 -9.07
CA PHE A 306 15.36 -13.60 -9.09
C PHE A 306 14.73 -13.41 -10.47
N GLU A 307 15.52 -13.37 -11.54
CA GLU A 307 15.04 -13.21 -12.92
C GLU A 307 14.18 -14.40 -13.37
N LYS A 308 14.52 -15.63 -12.94
CA LYS A 308 13.71 -16.81 -13.22
C LYS A 308 12.32 -16.71 -12.59
N ILE A 309 12.23 -16.26 -11.35
CA ILE A 309 10.95 -16.04 -10.65
C ILE A 309 10.17 -14.89 -11.29
N GLU A 310 10.83 -13.78 -11.65
CA GLU A 310 10.20 -12.68 -12.38
C GLU A 310 9.60 -13.14 -13.71
N ALA A 311 10.35 -13.92 -14.50
CA ALA A 311 9.87 -14.47 -15.76
C ALA A 311 8.67 -15.39 -15.56
N ALA A 312 8.71 -16.27 -14.55
CA ALA A 312 7.61 -17.18 -14.24
C ALA A 312 6.34 -16.45 -13.80
N ALA A 313 6.46 -15.44 -12.94
CA ALA A 313 5.33 -14.61 -12.50
C ALA A 313 4.71 -13.78 -13.64
N ARG A 314 5.48 -13.46 -14.69
CA ARG A 314 5.01 -12.73 -15.87
C ARG A 314 4.45 -13.64 -16.97
N ALA A 315 4.68 -14.94 -16.87
CA ALA A 315 4.30 -15.90 -17.91
C ALA A 315 2.80 -16.25 -17.90
N HIS A 316 2.08 -15.97 -16.81
CA HIS A 316 0.65 -16.19 -16.70
C HIS A 316 -0.12 -14.86 -16.74
N THR A 317 -1.40 -14.94 -17.13
CA THR A 317 -2.32 -13.81 -17.01
C THR A 317 -2.39 -13.37 -15.55
N PRO A 318 -2.29 -12.06 -15.24
CA PRO A 318 -2.41 -11.58 -13.87
C PRO A 318 -3.80 -11.85 -13.30
N GLU A 319 -3.86 -12.42 -12.10
CA GLU A 319 -5.10 -12.78 -11.41
C GLU A 319 -5.22 -12.07 -10.07
N ARG A 320 -6.11 -11.08 -9.99
CA ARG A 320 -6.42 -10.38 -8.74
C ARG A 320 -7.31 -11.25 -7.85
N GLY A 321 -6.84 -11.56 -6.64
CA GLY A 321 -7.60 -12.34 -5.66
C GLY A 321 -8.60 -11.52 -4.85
N LEU A 322 -8.40 -10.20 -4.70
CA LEU A 322 -9.29 -9.32 -3.95
C LEU A 322 -9.92 -8.24 -4.85
N ASN A 323 -11.11 -8.52 -5.39
CA ASN A 323 -11.98 -7.52 -5.99
C ASN A 323 -13.34 -7.49 -5.28
N PRO A 324 -13.62 -6.48 -4.44
CA PRO A 324 -14.85 -6.43 -3.68
C PRO A 324 -16.05 -5.90 -4.48
N SER A 325 -15.86 -5.36 -5.70
CA SER A 325 -16.88 -4.58 -6.43
C SER A 325 -18.23 -5.28 -6.52
N LYS A 326 -18.23 -6.55 -6.98
CA LYS A 326 -19.45 -7.36 -7.07
C LYS A 326 -20.04 -7.70 -5.70
N GLY A 327 -19.19 -8.06 -4.73
CA GLY A 327 -19.62 -8.39 -3.37
C GLY A 327 -20.17 -7.20 -2.60
N TRP A 328 -19.76 -5.98 -2.97
CA TRP A 328 -20.24 -4.72 -2.44
C TRP A 328 -21.44 -4.16 -3.22
N GLY A 329 -21.83 -4.78 -4.34
CA GLY A 329 -22.94 -4.31 -5.17
C GLY A 329 -22.65 -2.96 -5.83
N LEU A 330 -21.39 -2.68 -6.18
CA LEU A 330 -21.02 -1.47 -6.89
C LEU A 330 -21.51 -1.51 -8.34
N ASP A 331 -21.89 -0.35 -8.86
CA ASP A 331 -22.26 -0.15 -10.28
C ASP A 331 -21.04 0.03 -11.20
N PHE A 332 -19.81 -0.16 -10.68
CA PHE A 332 -18.54 -0.05 -11.39
C PHE A 332 -17.50 -1.02 -10.80
N ASP A 333 -16.42 -1.31 -11.53
CA ASP A 333 -15.26 -2.00 -10.96
C ASP A 333 -14.32 -0.98 -10.29
N ILE A 334 -14.05 -1.16 -9.00
CA ILE A 334 -13.19 -0.27 -8.22
C ILE A 334 -11.78 -0.12 -8.78
N PHE A 335 -11.33 -1.11 -9.57
CA PHE A 335 -10.01 -1.14 -10.21
C PHE A 335 -10.02 -0.74 -11.69
N GLU A 336 -11.18 -0.47 -12.29
CA GLU A 336 -11.26 0.08 -13.66
C GLU A 336 -10.69 1.50 -13.72
#